data_AF-V6KAT6-F1
#
_entry.id   AF-V6KAT6-F1
#
_cell.length_a   1.000
_cell.length_b   1.000
_cell.length_c   1.000
_cell.angle_alpha   90.00
_cell.angle_beta   90.00
_cell.angle_gamma   90.00
#
_symmetry.space_group_name_H-M   'P 1'
#
loop_
_entity.id
_entity.type
_entity.pdbx_description
1 polymer ?
#
loop_
_entity_poly.entity_id
_entity_poly.type
_entity_poly.pdbx_seq_one_letter_code
_entity_poly.pdbx_strand_id
1 'polypeptide(L)' 'MGIFSKRPPIDYDKQEREYRQAKREANKLMAEIRERLENGTATREDKRIFNAGRTRDGQIQ' A
#
# COMPACT_ATOMS: atom_id res chain seq x y z
N MET A 1 -25.68 -19.91 26.46
CA MET A 1 -25.15 -20.37 25.16
C MET A 1 -24.57 -19.16 24.45
N GLY A 2 -23.24 -19.00 24.44
CA GLY A 2 -22.58 -17.87 23.79
C GLY A 2 -22.48 -18.10 22.28
N ILE A 3 -23.28 -17.37 21.52
CA ILE A 3 -23.14 -17.27 20.06
C ILE A 3 -21.87 -16.48 19.74
N PHE A 4 -20.73 -17.16 19.72
CA PHE A 4 -19.53 -16.63 19.09
C PHE A 4 -19.89 -16.29 17.64
N SER A 5 -19.84 -14.99 17.31
CA SER A 5 -20.05 -14.48 15.96
C SER A 5 -19.07 -15.17 15.04
N LYS A 6 -19.60 -16.12 14.24
CA LYS A 6 -18.86 -16.86 13.22
C LYS A 6 -18.32 -15.83 12.23
N ARG A 7 -17.08 -15.38 12.42
CA ARG A 7 -16.33 -14.72 11.36
C ARG A 7 -16.34 -15.68 10.17
N PRO A 8 -16.72 -15.22 8.96
CA PRO A 8 -16.68 -16.07 7.78
C PRO A 8 -15.27 -16.67 7.65
N PRO A 9 -15.15 -17.94 7.20
CA PRO A 9 -13.85 -18.56 7.04
C PRO A 9 -13.00 -17.68 6.12
N ILE A 10 -11.87 -17.21 6.64
CA ILE A 10 -10.93 -16.41 5.86
C ILE A 10 -10.28 -17.36 4.86
N ASP A 11 -10.54 -17.12 3.58
CA ASP A 11 -9.81 -17.78 2.50
C ASP A 11 -8.42 -17.12 2.40
N TYR A 12 -7.45 -17.73 3.08
CA TYR A 12 -6.08 -17.23 3.17
C TYR A 12 -5.40 -17.19 1.80
N ASP A 13 -5.73 -18.12 0.89
CA ASP A 13 -5.14 -18.17 -0.46
C ASP A 13 -5.65 -17.01 -1.32
N LYS A 14 -6.95 -16.71 -1.23
CA LYS A 14 -7.54 -15.54 -1.90
C LYS A 14 -6.97 -14.24 -1.32
N GLN A 15 -6.88 -14.14 0.00
CA GLN A 15 -6.33 -12.96 0.68
C GLN A 15 -4.86 -12.73 0.31
N GLU A 16 -4.05 -13.80 0.23
CA GLU A 16 -2.65 -13.68 -0.17
C GLU A 16 -2.51 -13.21 -1.62
N ARG A 17 -3.36 -13.70 -2.54
CA ARG A 17 -3.38 -13.25 -3.94
C ARG A 17 -3.74 -11.78 -4.06
N GLU A 18 -4.79 -11.34 -3.35
CA GLU A 18 -5.21 -9.94 -3.30
C GLU A 18 -4.12 -9.05 -2.71
N TYR A 19 -3.48 -9.49 -1.62
CA TYR A 19 -2.36 -8.77 -1.02
C TYR A 19 -1.17 -8.63 -1.99
N ARG A 20 -0.81 -9.70 -2.69
CA ARG A 20 0.26 -9.68 -3.71
C ARG A 20 -0.08 -8.75 -4.88
N GLN A 21 -1.34 -8.72 -5.32
CA GLN A 21 -1.79 -7.79 -6.36
C GLN A 21 -1.72 -6.34 -5.87
N ALA A 22 -2.30 -6.04 -4.71
CA ALA A 22 -2.28 -4.71 -4.11
C ALA A 22 -0.84 -4.20 -3.91
N LYS A 23 0.09 -5.08 -3.50
CA LYS A 23 1.51 -4.73 -3.37
C LYS A 23 2.15 -4.36 -4.71
N ARG A 24 1.81 -5.07 -5.79
CA ARG A 24 2.31 -4.74 -7.14
C ARG A 24 1.80 -3.40 -7.62
N GLU A 25 0.51 -3.12 -7.41
CA GLU A 25 -0.10 -1.85 -7.78
C GLU A 25 0.48 -0.69 -6.96
N ALA A 26 0.64 -0.87 -5.65
CA ALA A 26 1.26 0.12 -4.77
C ALA A 26 2.70 0.44 -5.22
N ASN A 27 3.50 -0.56 -5.61
CA ASN A 27 4.85 -0.35 -6.11
C ASN A 27 4.87 0.44 -7.44
N LYS A 28 3.94 0.17 -8.35
CA LYS A 28 3.81 0.93 -9.60
C LYS A 28 3.47 2.40 -9.32
N LEU A 29 2.49 2.65 -8.45
CA LEU A 29 2.12 4.01 -8.05
C LEU A 29 3.28 4.77 -7.40
N MET A 30 4.07 4.11 -6.54
CA MET A 30 5.25 4.73 -5.93
C MET A 30 6.34 5.05 -6.96
N ALA A 31 6.52 4.21 -7.98
CA ALA A 31 7.47 4.48 -9.06
C ALA A 31 7.03 5.70 -9.89
N GLU A 32 5.76 5.80 -10.25
CA GLU A 32 5.22 6.96 -10.97
C GLU A 32 5.34 8.26 -10.14
N ILE A 33 5.01 8.19 -8.84
CA ILE A 33 5.15 9.33 -7.94
C ILE A 33 6.62 9.78 -7.86
N ARG A 34 7.54 8.83 -7.78
CA ARG A 34 8.98 9.12 -7.78
C ARG A 34 9.41 9.83 -9.07
N GLU A 35 8.97 9.35 -10.22
CA GLU A 35 9.25 9.98 -11.51
C GLU A 35 8.69 11.42 -11.57
N ARG A 36 7.45 11.64 -11.10
CA ARG A 36 6.88 12.99 -11.01
C ARG A 36 7.65 13.90 -10.05
N LEU A 37 8.20 13.34 -8.97
CA LEU A 37 9.04 14.11 -8.03
C LEU A 37 10.36 14.51 -8.67
N GLU A 38 11.01 13.59 -9.39
CA GLU A 38 12.26 13.84 -10.12
C GLU A 38 12.05 14.87 -11.24
N ASN A 39 10.92 14.81 -11.95
CA ASN A 39 10.53 15.76 -13.00
C ASN A 39 9.97 17.10 -12.46
N GLY A 40 9.77 17.23 -11.14
CA GLY A 40 9.22 18.44 -10.52
C GLY A 40 7.72 18.69 -10.77
N THR A 41 7.01 17.77 -11.39
CA THR A 41 5.57 17.86 -11.69
C THR A 41 4.68 17.24 -10.60
N ALA A 42 5.29 16.64 -9.56
CA ALA A 42 4.56 16.03 -8.46
C ALA A 42 3.70 17.02 -7.67
N THR A 43 2.45 16.61 -7.44
CA THR A 43 1.51 17.36 -6.63
C THR A 43 1.83 17.26 -5.14
N ARG A 44 1.13 18.06 -4.31
CA ARG A 44 1.23 17.97 -2.84
C ARG A 44 0.78 16.60 -2.31
N GLU A 45 -0.16 15.96 -3.01
CA GLU A 45 -0.68 14.65 -2.64
C GLU A 45 0.33 13.54 -2.96
N ASP A 46 0.97 13.60 -4.13
CA ASP A 46 2.06 12.68 -4.51
C ASP A 46 3.20 12.70 -3.48
N LYS A 47 3.62 13.90 -3.05
CA LYS A 47 4.64 14.09 -1.98
C LYS A 47 4.22 13.46 -0.66
N ARG A 48 2.94 13.59 -0.28
CA ARG A 48 2.39 13.01 0.96
C ARG A 48 2.41 11.48 0.89
N ILE A 49 1.96 10.91 -0.23
CA ILE A 49 1.93 9.47 -0.45
C ILE A 49 3.36 8.92 -0.41
N PHE A 50 4.29 9.56 -1.13
CA PHE A 50 5.70 9.18 -1.13
C PHE A 50 6.32 9.17 0.27
N ASN A 51 6.12 10.25 1.04
CA ASN A 51 6.62 10.34 2.41
C ASN A 51 5.99 9.29 3.33
N ALA A 52 4.68 9.04 3.22
CA ALA A 52 4.01 8.02 4.01
C ALA A 52 4.47 6.59 3.66
N GLY A 53 4.79 6.33 2.39
CA GLY A 53 5.41 5.08 1.96
C GLY A 53 6.80 4.91 2.56
N ARG A 54 7.61 5.97 2.52
CA ARG A 54 8.98 5.97 3.01
C ARG A 54 9.10 5.82 4.54
N THR A 55 8.19 6.42 5.31
CA THR A 55 8.16 6.24 6.78
C THR A 55 7.70 4.85 7.19
N ARG A 56 6.87 4.18 6.38
CA ARG A 56 6.44 2.79 6.61
C ARG A 56 7.54 1.77 6.31
N ASP A 57 8.45 2.07 5.39
CA ASP A 57 9.59 1.20 5.04
C ASP A 57 10.78 1.34 6.01
N GLY A 58 10.63 2.12 7.09
CA GLY A 58 11.68 2.28 8.11
C GLY A 58 12.88 3.12 7.66
N GLN A 59 12.81 3.82 6.52
CA GLN A 59 13.79 4.85 6.18
C GLN A 59 13.48 6.16 6.93
N ILE A 60 13.61 6.09 8.26
CA ILE A 60 13.85 7.26 9.09
C ILE A 60 15.34 7.57 8.89
N GLN A 61 15.63 8.66 8.16
CA GLN A 61 16.97 9.27 8.16
C GLN A 61 17.18 10.00 9.48
#